data_AF-A0A836CJG9-F1
#
_entry.id   AF-A0A836CJG9-F1
#
_cell.length_a   1.000
_cell.length_b   1.000
_cell.length_c   1.000
_cell.angle_alpha   90.00
_cell.angle_beta   90.00
_cell.angle_gamma   90.00
#
_symmetry.space_group_name_H-M   'P 1'
#
loop_
_entity.id
_entity.type
_entity.pdbx_description
1 polymer ?
#
loop_
_entity_poly.entity_id
_entity_poly.type
_entity_poly.pdbx_seq_one_letter_code
_entity_poly.pdbx_strand_id
1 'polypeptide(L)'
;MKGDTAILVGARNKQRVGVRNKTCAGVDEGGAKCTTLPTFGMPGGKVAMHCAAHKTPGMVDVMNKRCAGVDEGGAKCLRQPVFGVPGGKAATHCGVHKTPGMVDVRNKKCAAVDEGGAKCTRWPTFGLPGDKATHCAAHKTPGMVDVRTKKCVGVDEGGAKCTKHPSFGMPGDKAPTHCAAHKTPGMVDVRNKRCAGVDEGGAKCTRHPVFGVPGGKAMHCSAHQTPGMVDVNNTRCVGVDEWGAKCTKHPGYGVPGGKASTHCAAHKTAGMVNVTAKQCAGVDEGGVRCTKHPSYGVPGGKARTHCAAHKTPDMVNMRHKQLARREGH
;
A
#
# COMPACT_ATOMS: atom_id res chain seq x y z
N MET A 1 -18.38 -58.43 -6.82
CA MET A 1 -19.26 -57.34 -6.35
C MET A 1 -18.83 -57.03 -4.91
N LYS A 2 -18.15 -55.95 -4.57
CA LYS A 2 -18.38 -54.53 -4.87
C LYS A 2 -17.01 -53.85 -5.07
N GLY A 3 -16.95 -52.91 -6.00
CA GLY A 3 -15.78 -52.07 -6.25
C GLY A 3 -15.80 -50.86 -5.34
N ASP A 4 -14.69 -50.64 -4.62
CA ASP A 4 -14.49 -49.46 -3.80
C ASP A 4 -13.87 -48.35 -4.65
N THR A 5 -14.73 -47.50 -5.20
CA THR A 5 -14.32 -46.24 -5.82
C THR A 5 -13.95 -45.23 -4.73
N ALA A 6 -12.66 -45.08 -4.45
CA ALA A 6 -12.12 -44.00 -3.64
C ALA A 6 -12.35 -42.66 -4.35
N ILE A 7 -13.23 -41.81 -3.81
CA ILE A 7 -13.43 -40.43 -4.23
C ILE A 7 -12.23 -39.61 -3.75
N LEU A 8 -11.23 -39.46 -4.61
CA LEU A 8 -10.18 -38.46 -4.44
C LEU A 8 -10.82 -37.07 -4.61
N VAL A 9 -11.12 -36.41 -3.50
CA VAL A 9 -11.45 -34.97 -3.47
C VAL A 9 -10.18 -34.21 -3.85
N GLY A 10 -10.00 -34.01 -5.15
CA GLY A 10 -8.95 -33.17 -5.71
C GLY A 10 -9.11 -31.74 -5.20
N ALA A 11 -8.34 -31.41 -4.15
CA ALA A 11 -8.15 -30.04 -3.70
C ALA A 11 -7.58 -29.23 -4.88
N ARG A 12 -8.46 -28.54 -5.60
CA ARG A 12 -8.08 -27.56 -6.64
C ARG A 12 -7.41 -26.38 -5.94
N ASN A 13 -6.13 -26.54 -5.64
CA ASN A 13 -5.21 -25.48 -5.30
C ASN A 13 -5.10 -24.55 -6.51
N LYS A 14 -6.05 -23.61 -6.64
CA LYS A 14 -5.95 -22.51 -7.61
C LYS A 14 -4.91 -21.52 -7.11
N GLN A 15 -3.66 -21.97 -7.14
CA GLN A 15 -2.48 -21.13 -7.10
C GLN A 15 -2.56 -20.26 -8.36
N ARG A 16 -3.11 -19.04 -8.21
CA ARG A 16 -2.91 -17.98 -9.20
C ARG A 16 -1.44 -17.60 -9.14
N VAL A 17 -0.58 -18.40 -9.76
CA VAL A 17 0.80 -18.05 -10.02
C VAL A 17 0.77 -17.06 -11.18
N GLY A 18 0.50 -15.79 -10.87
CA GLY A 18 1.08 -14.73 -11.70
C GLY A 18 2.58 -14.86 -11.49
N VAL A 19 3.29 -15.42 -12.45
CA VAL A 19 4.74 -15.54 -12.43
C VAL A 19 5.30 -14.11 -12.41
N ARG A 20 5.52 -13.59 -11.20
CA ARG A 20 6.13 -12.29 -10.98
C ARG A 20 7.62 -12.49 -11.01
N ASN A 21 8.28 -11.95 -12.03
CA ASN A 21 9.72 -11.87 -12.01
C ASN A 21 10.12 -10.93 -10.87
N LYS A 22 10.99 -11.39 -9.96
CA LYS A 22 11.34 -10.63 -8.74
C LYS A 22 12.30 -9.48 -9.03
N THR A 23 12.96 -9.52 -10.18
CA THR A 23 13.98 -8.56 -10.60
C THR A 23 13.77 -8.20 -12.06
N CYS A 24 14.07 -6.95 -12.41
CA CYS A 24 14.03 -6.47 -13.79
C CYS A 24 15.22 -7.07 -14.57
N ALA A 25 14.97 -7.47 -15.82
CA ALA A 25 15.99 -8.01 -16.72
C ALA A 25 16.92 -6.93 -17.32
N GLY A 26 16.52 -5.66 -17.21
CA GLY A 26 17.39 -4.53 -17.56
C GLY A 26 18.54 -4.34 -16.57
N VAL A 27 19.65 -3.82 -17.09
CA VAL A 27 20.81 -3.40 -16.32
C VAL A 27 20.84 -1.88 -16.27
N ASP A 28 21.13 -1.32 -15.10
CA ASP A 28 21.34 0.11 -14.93
C ASP A 28 22.76 0.47 -15.45
N GLU A 29 22.98 1.73 -15.81
CA GLU A 29 24.30 2.21 -16.26
C GLU A 29 25.37 1.96 -15.18
N GLY A 30 26.46 1.29 -15.57
CA GLY A 30 27.45 0.71 -14.66
C GLY A 30 27.37 -0.81 -14.48
N GLY A 31 26.48 -1.49 -15.20
CA GLY A 31 26.39 -2.96 -15.22
C GLY A 31 25.67 -3.57 -14.01
N ALA A 32 25.08 -2.73 -13.15
CA ALA A 32 24.36 -3.18 -11.97
C ALA A 32 22.98 -3.75 -12.37
N LYS A 33 22.60 -4.88 -11.75
CA LYS A 33 21.28 -5.50 -11.95
C LYS A 33 20.19 -4.60 -11.36
N CYS A 34 19.16 -4.31 -12.17
CA CYS A 34 18.08 -3.45 -11.73
C CYS A 34 17.23 -4.09 -10.62
N THR A 35 17.11 -3.37 -9.49
CA THR A 35 16.32 -3.80 -8.32
C THR A 35 14.84 -3.39 -8.40
N THR A 36 14.46 -2.62 -9.41
CA THR A 36 13.08 -2.17 -9.60
C THR A 36 12.20 -3.34 -10.07
N LEU A 37 11.03 -3.50 -9.47
CA LEU A 37 10.08 -4.54 -9.86
C LEU A 37 9.64 -4.39 -11.33
N PRO A 38 9.76 -5.44 -12.15
CA PRO A 38 9.32 -5.40 -13.53
C PRO A 38 7.79 -5.37 -13.60
N THR A 39 7.29 -4.52 -14.48
CA THR A 39 5.85 -4.36 -14.77
C THR A 39 5.53 -4.45 -16.26
N PHE A 40 6.54 -4.27 -17.12
CA PHE A 40 6.43 -4.29 -18.57
C PHE A 40 6.90 -5.61 -19.17
N GLY A 41 6.17 -6.10 -20.16
CA GLY A 41 6.48 -7.31 -20.92
C GLY A 41 5.86 -7.24 -22.32
N MET A 42 5.98 -8.34 -23.07
CA MET A 42 5.42 -8.39 -24.42
C MET A 42 3.88 -8.37 -24.41
N PRO A 43 3.23 -7.77 -25.44
CA PRO A 43 1.78 -7.79 -25.58
C PRO A 43 1.22 -9.22 -25.50
N GLY A 44 0.21 -9.44 -24.66
CA GLY A 44 -0.38 -10.77 -24.44
C GLY A 44 0.37 -11.66 -23.43
N GLY A 45 1.59 -11.27 -23.03
CA GLY A 45 2.37 -11.97 -22.01
C GLY A 45 1.80 -11.79 -20.59
N LYS A 46 1.96 -12.82 -19.75
CA LYS A 46 1.61 -12.76 -18.30
C LYS A 46 2.80 -12.42 -17.41
N VAL A 47 4.00 -12.34 -18.00
CA VAL A 47 5.28 -12.16 -17.30
C VAL A 47 5.83 -10.79 -17.66
N ALA A 48 6.06 -9.97 -16.63
CA ALA A 48 6.81 -8.73 -16.79
C ALA A 48 8.30 -9.02 -16.68
N MET A 49 9.07 -8.49 -17.61
CA MET A 49 10.53 -8.67 -17.68
C MET A 49 11.26 -7.36 -17.38
N HIS A 50 10.66 -6.21 -17.66
CA HIS A 50 11.32 -4.92 -17.52
C HIS A 50 10.53 -3.97 -16.61
N CYS A 51 11.24 -3.07 -15.94
CA CYS A 51 10.64 -1.93 -15.24
C CYS A 51 10.30 -0.81 -16.24
N ALA A 52 9.63 0.25 -15.79
CA ALA A 52 9.24 1.37 -16.65
C ALA A 52 10.43 2.06 -17.33
N ALA A 53 11.61 2.06 -16.67
CA ALA A 53 12.84 2.65 -17.18
C ALA A 53 13.53 1.76 -18.23
N HIS A 54 13.43 0.43 -18.08
CA HIS A 54 14.07 -0.55 -18.97
C HIS A 54 13.11 -1.13 -20.02
N LYS A 55 11.93 -0.53 -20.22
CA LYS A 55 10.98 -1.02 -21.22
C LYS A 55 11.54 -0.73 -22.62
N THR A 56 11.46 -1.70 -23.52
CA THR A 56 11.77 -1.49 -24.94
C THR A 56 10.52 -1.09 -25.72
N PRO A 57 10.66 -0.47 -26.91
CA PRO A 57 9.53 -0.23 -27.80
C PRO A 57 8.73 -1.51 -28.06
N GLY A 58 7.40 -1.43 -27.96
CA GLY A 58 6.50 -2.58 -28.08
C GLY A 58 6.13 -3.28 -26.76
N MET A 59 6.86 -3.02 -25.66
CA MET A 59 6.49 -3.57 -24.35
C MET A 59 5.30 -2.82 -23.73
N VAL A 60 4.37 -3.58 -23.15
CA VAL A 60 3.19 -3.07 -22.46
C VAL A 60 3.22 -3.46 -20.99
N ASP A 61 2.51 -2.69 -20.17
CA ASP A 61 2.34 -3.02 -18.76
C ASP A 61 1.42 -4.25 -18.63
N VAL A 62 2.01 -5.39 -18.28
CA VAL A 62 1.32 -6.68 -18.16
C VAL A 62 0.92 -6.99 -16.70
N MET A 63 1.44 -6.23 -15.74
CA MET A 63 1.17 -6.41 -14.31
C MET A 63 -0.03 -5.58 -13.84
N ASN A 64 -0.14 -4.35 -14.32
CA ASN A 64 -1.24 -3.47 -13.98
C ASN A 64 -2.35 -3.60 -15.03
N LYS A 65 -3.47 -4.17 -14.61
CA LYS A 65 -4.67 -4.24 -15.45
C LYS A 65 -5.10 -2.83 -15.85
N ARG A 66 -5.29 -2.64 -17.15
CA ARG A 66 -5.80 -1.40 -17.74
C ARG A 66 -7.24 -1.58 -18.19
N CYS A 67 -7.92 -0.45 -18.35
CA CYS A 67 -9.24 -0.39 -18.94
C CYS A 67 -9.19 -0.96 -20.37
N ALA A 68 -10.14 -1.83 -20.69
CA ALA A 68 -10.28 -2.41 -22.03
C ALA A 68 -10.99 -1.47 -23.03
N GLY A 69 -11.40 -0.27 -22.58
CA GLY A 69 -11.94 0.78 -23.45
C GLY A 69 -10.85 1.52 -24.23
N VAL A 70 -11.27 2.18 -25.31
CA VAL A 70 -10.45 3.07 -26.14
C VAL A 70 -10.94 4.50 -25.97
N ASP A 71 -10.01 5.44 -25.78
CA ASP A 71 -10.34 6.87 -25.68
C ASP A 71 -10.59 7.46 -27.10
N GLU A 72 -11.20 8.65 -27.17
CA GLU A 72 -11.46 9.38 -28.42
C GLU A 72 -10.14 9.65 -29.15
N GLY A 73 -9.92 8.94 -30.27
CA GLY A 73 -8.64 8.88 -31.00
C GLY A 73 -8.07 7.46 -31.14
N GLY A 74 -8.76 6.42 -30.64
CA GLY A 74 -8.40 5.01 -30.85
C GLY A 74 -7.27 4.50 -29.94
N ALA A 75 -6.78 5.34 -29.03
CA ALA A 75 -5.75 4.97 -28.06
C ALA A 75 -6.32 4.08 -26.94
N LYS A 76 -5.54 3.06 -26.52
CA LYS A 76 -5.93 2.18 -25.40
C LYS A 76 -5.95 2.95 -24.09
N CYS A 77 -7.04 2.83 -23.33
CA CYS A 77 -7.21 3.57 -22.09
C CYS A 77 -6.22 3.15 -21.00
N LEU A 78 -5.56 4.14 -20.40
CA LEU A 78 -4.55 3.93 -19.36
C LEU A 78 -5.13 3.87 -17.93
N ARG A 79 -6.42 4.15 -17.76
CA ARG A 79 -7.08 4.18 -16.45
C ARG A 79 -7.20 2.77 -15.88
N GLN A 80 -7.06 2.64 -14.55
CA GLN A 80 -7.34 1.36 -13.89
C GLN A 80 -8.83 1.02 -14.02
N PRO A 81 -9.16 -0.23 -14.36
CA PRO A 81 -10.54 -0.66 -14.43
C PRO A 81 -11.12 -0.80 -13.02
N VAL A 82 -12.37 -0.38 -12.89
CA VAL A 82 -13.17 -0.42 -11.65
C VAL A 82 -14.51 -1.13 -11.91
N PHE A 83 -15.06 -0.96 -13.12
CA PHE A 83 -16.33 -1.54 -13.54
C PHE A 83 -16.13 -2.86 -14.30
N GLY A 84 -17.07 -3.78 -14.14
CA GLY A 84 -17.09 -5.05 -14.86
C GLY A 84 -18.48 -5.65 -14.88
N VAL A 85 -18.59 -6.86 -15.42
CA VAL A 85 -19.86 -7.60 -15.48
C VAL A 85 -20.37 -7.91 -14.07
N PRO A 86 -21.70 -7.78 -13.79
CA PRO A 86 -22.30 -8.21 -12.53
C PRO A 86 -21.89 -9.62 -12.14
N GLY A 87 -21.48 -9.83 -10.88
CA GLY A 87 -20.95 -11.12 -10.40
C GLY A 87 -19.50 -11.45 -10.84
N GLY A 88 -18.93 -10.69 -11.76
CA GLY A 88 -17.55 -10.83 -12.21
C GLY A 88 -16.52 -10.55 -11.11
N LYS A 89 -15.42 -11.31 -11.12
CA LYS A 89 -14.29 -11.12 -10.18
C LYS A 89 -13.25 -10.10 -10.67
N ALA A 90 -13.39 -9.59 -11.89
CA ALA A 90 -12.42 -8.71 -12.52
C ALA A 90 -13.11 -7.47 -13.09
N ALA A 91 -12.58 -6.30 -12.75
CA ALA A 91 -12.93 -5.07 -13.44
C ALA A 91 -12.25 -5.06 -14.80
N THR A 92 -13.00 -4.64 -15.82
CA THR A 92 -12.56 -4.54 -17.21
C THR A 92 -12.55 -3.11 -17.71
N HIS A 93 -13.41 -2.23 -17.20
CA HIS A 93 -13.58 -0.87 -17.73
C HIS A 93 -13.42 0.19 -16.63
N CYS A 94 -12.99 1.38 -17.01
CA CYS A 94 -12.95 2.55 -16.12
C CYS A 94 -14.31 3.25 -16.09
N GLY A 95 -14.45 4.29 -15.26
CA GLY A 95 -15.73 5.01 -15.15
C GLY A 95 -16.19 5.69 -16.44
N VAL A 96 -15.25 6.12 -17.28
CA VAL A 96 -15.53 6.77 -18.57
C VAL A 96 -15.99 5.73 -19.61
N HIS A 97 -15.33 4.57 -19.67
CA HIS A 97 -15.66 3.49 -20.60
C HIS A 97 -16.67 2.49 -20.03
N LYS A 98 -17.44 2.89 -19.01
CA LYS A 98 -18.45 2.02 -18.40
C LYS A 98 -19.63 1.88 -19.38
N THR A 99 -19.92 0.65 -19.82
CA THR A 99 -21.14 0.40 -20.61
C THR A 99 -22.37 0.17 -19.71
N PRO A 100 -23.59 0.38 -20.22
CA PRO A 100 -24.82 0.03 -19.51
C PRO A 100 -24.78 -1.43 -19.03
N GLY A 101 -25.21 -1.67 -17.79
CA GLY A 101 -25.17 -3.00 -17.17
C GLY A 101 -23.88 -3.34 -16.39
N MET A 102 -22.77 -2.60 -16.57
CA MET A 102 -21.57 -2.81 -15.76
C MET A 102 -21.69 -2.24 -14.35
N VAL A 103 -21.13 -2.95 -13.37
CA VAL A 103 -21.14 -2.57 -11.94
C VAL A 103 -19.74 -2.39 -11.40
N ASP A 104 -19.58 -1.58 -10.35
CA ASP A 104 -18.31 -1.46 -9.64
C ASP A 104 -18.01 -2.78 -8.92
N VAL A 105 -17.05 -3.55 -9.44
CA VAL A 105 -16.65 -4.86 -8.89
C VAL A 105 -15.49 -4.75 -7.91
N ARG A 106 -14.88 -3.56 -7.79
CA ARG A 106 -13.69 -3.32 -6.97
C ARG A 106 -14.04 -2.63 -5.65
N ASN A 107 -14.87 -1.59 -5.71
CA ASN A 107 -15.39 -0.88 -4.55
C ASN A 107 -16.86 -1.26 -4.34
N LYS A 108 -17.07 -2.52 -3.92
CA LYS A 108 -18.41 -3.03 -3.65
C LYS A 108 -19.06 -2.19 -2.55
N LYS A 109 -20.21 -1.60 -2.89
CA LYS A 109 -21.11 -0.95 -1.94
C LYS A 109 -21.97 -2.02 -1.24
N CYS A 110 -22.73 -1.58 -0.24
CA CYS A 110 -23.74 -2.41 0.40
C CYS A 110 -24.65 -3.06 -0.66
N ALA A 111 -24.91 -4.36 -0.51
CA ALA A 111 -25.72 -5.16 -1.42
C ALA A 111 -27.22 -4.88 -1.30
N ALA A 112 -27.64 -4.22 -0.21
CA ALA A 112 -29.03 -3.90 0.03
C ALA A 112 -29.57 -2.83 -0.94
N VAL A 113 -30.85 -2.99 -1.23
CA VAL A 113 -31.67 -2.01 -1.92
C VAL A 113 -32.64 -1.47 -0.87
N ASP A 114 -32.69 -0.15 -0.73
CA ASP A 114 -33.61 0.54 0.17
C ASP A 114 -35.05 0.44 -0.36
N GLU A 115 -36.04 0.70 0.49
CA GLU A 115 -37.48 0.52 0.20
C GLU A 115 -37.95 1.27 -1.07
N GLY A 116 -37.26 2.35 -1.47
CA GLY A 116 -37.51 3.07 -2.72
C GLY A 116 -36.81 2.50 -3.97
N GLY A 117 -36.28 1.27 -3.94
CA GLY A 117 -35.54 0.66 -5.05
C GLY A 117 -34.12 1.21 -5.26
N ALA A 118 -33.67 2.11 -4.39
CA ALA A 118 -32.35 2.72 -4.48
C ALA A 118 -31.26 1.78 -3.91
N LYS A 119 -30.17 1.57 -4.65
CA LYS A 119 -29.02 0.81 -4.14
C LYS A 119 -28.29 1.60 -3.05
N CYS A 120 -28.08 0.96 -1.90
CA CYS A 120 -27.38 1.57 -0.79
C CYS A 120 -25.95 1.98 -1.17
N THR A 121 -25.56 3.22 -0.82
CA THR A 121 -24.26 3.79 -1.18
C THR A 121 -23.17 3.59 -0.12
N ARG A 122 -23.55 3.12 1.07
CA ARG A 122 -22.64 2.91 2.21
C ARG A 122 -21.68 1.76 1.94
N TRP A 123 -20.49 1.85 2.55
CA TRP A 123 -19.53 0.75 2.50
C TRP A 123 -19.99 -0.42 3.37
N PRO A 124 -19.86 -1.65 2.87
CA PRO A 124 -20.23 -2.81 3.65
C PRO A 124 -19.20 -3.06 4.74
N THR A 125 -19.69 -3.36 5.94
CA THR A 125 -18.90 -3.76 7.11
C THR A 125 -19.35 -5.12 7.65
N PHE A 126 -20.62 -5.49 7.42
CA PHE A 126 -21.23 -6.72 7.88
C PHE A 126 -21.29 -7.78 6.77
N GLY A 127 -21.10 -9.04 7.15
CA GLY A 127 -21.18 -10.20 6.26
C GLY A 127 -21.37 -11.47 7.08
N LEU A 128 -21.50 -12.63 6.41
CA LEU A 128 -21.52 -13.91 7.12
C LEU A 128 -20.15 -14.21 7.75
N PRO A 129 -20.09 -14.97 8.86
CA PRO A 129 -18.82 -15.34 9.49
C PRO A 129 -17.87 -16.01 8.50
N GLY A 130 -16.66 -15.46 8.34
CA GLY A 130 -15.64 -15.97 7.41
C GLY A 130 -15.73 -15.42 5.98
N ASP A 131 -16.81 -14.73 5.63
CA ASP A 131 -17.01 -14.12 4.31
C ASP A 131 -16.59 -12.64 4.25
N LYS A 132 -16.65 -12.07 3.04
CA LYS A 132 -16.43 -10.64 2.82
C LYS A 132 -17.66 -9.83 3.27
N ALA A 133 -17.43 -8.59 3.66
CA ALA A 133 -18.53 -7.67 3.98
C ALA A 133 -19.40 -7.44 2.74
N THR A 134 -20.70 -7.62 2.90
CA THR A 134 -21.72 -7.43 1.84
C THR A 134 -22.73 -6.35 2.21
N HIS A 135 -22.99 -6.13 3.50
CA HIS A 135 -24.01 -5.19 3.98
C HIS A 135 -23.42 -4.12 4.89
N CYS A 136 -24.06 -2.95 4.93
CA CYS A 136 -23.71 -1.90 5.89
C CYS A 136 -24.42 -2.15 7.23
N ALA A 137 -24.06 -1.37 8.26
CA ALA A 137 -24.65 -1.51 9.60
C ALA A 137 -26.18 -1.39 9.63
N ALA A 138 -26.76 -0.53 8.78
CA ALA A 138 -28.20 -0.32 8.68
C ALA A 138 -28.92 -1.48 7.97
N HIS A 139 -28.22 -2.23 7.12
CA HIS A 139 -28.78 -3.33 6.33
C HIS A 139 -28.28 -4.69 6.80
N LYS A 140 -27.82 -4.80 8.05
CA LYS A 140 -27.39 -6.07 8.61
C LYS A 140 -28.62 -6.97 8.78
N THR A 141 -28.55 -8.21 8.32
CA THR A 141 -29.58 -9.22 8.61
C THR A 141 -29.17 -10.09 9.80
N PRO A 142 -30.11 -10.81 10.44
CA PRO A 142 -29.76 -11.82 11.43
C PRO A 142 -28.72 -12.80 10.87
N GLY A 143 -27.73 -13.16 11.70
CA GLY A 143 -26.60 -14.02 11.31
C GLY A 143 -25.39 -13.30 10.70
N MET A 144 -25.51 -12.02 10.31
CA MET A 144 -24.36 -11.23 9.85
C MET A 144 -23.54 -10.66 11.02
N VAL A 145 -22.23 -10.73 10.89
CA VAL A 145 -21.25 -10.17 11.84
C VAL A 145 -20.42 -9.08 11.18
N ASP A 146 -19.85 -8.18 11.98
CA ASP A 146 -18.86 -7.23 11.46
C ASP A 146 -17.59 -8.01 11.07
N VAL A 147 -17.30 -8.05 9.77
CA VAL A 147 -16.13 -8.76 9.22
C VAL A 147 -14.99 -7.81 8.86
N ARG A 148 -15.20 -6.49 8.93
CA ARG A 148 -14.13 -5.49 8.74
C ARG A 148 -13.47 -5.14 10.06
N THR A 149 -14.25 -4.93 11.12
CA THR A 149 -13.73 -4.70 12.46
C THR A 149 -13.68 -6.02 13.21
N LYS A 150 -12.47 -6.56 13.35
CA LYS A 150 -12.29 -7.78 14.15
C LYS A 150 -12.62 -7.45 15.60
N LYS A 151 -13.54 -8.23 16.17
CA LYS A 151 -13.87 -8.22 17.59
C LYS A 151 -13.05 -9.29 18.31
N CYS A 152 -12.99 -9.18 19.62
CA CYS A 152 -12.39 -10.20 20.45
C CYS A 152 -13.07 -11.56 20.23
N VAL A 153 -12.27 -12.63 20.16
CA VAL A 153 -12.75 -14.02 20.02
C VAL A 153 -13.33 -14.57 21.32
N GLY A 154 -13.02 -13.95 22.46
CA GLY A 154 -13.51 -14.37 23.77
C GLY A 154 -15.02 -14.25 23.93
N VAL A 155 -15.55 -15.03 24.86
CA VAL A 155 -16.93 -15.01 25.30
C VAL A 155 -16.97 -14.51 26.75
N ASP A 156 -17.84 -13.55 27.01
CA ASP A 156 -18.04 -13.01 28.36
C ASP A 156 -18.79 -14.04 29.23
N GLU A 157 -18.80 -13.86 30.56
CA GLU A 157 -19.31 -14.83 31.55
C GLU A 157 -20.77 -15.29 31.32
N GLY A 158 -21.56 -14.50 30.58
CA GLY A 158 -22.93 -14.85 30.16
C GLY A 158 -23.02 -15.62 28.83
N GLY A 159 -21.92 -16.13 28.28
CA GLY A 159 -21.88 -16.84 26.98
C GLY A 159 -22.02 -15.93 25.75
N ALA A 160 -22.13 -14.61 25.95
CA ALA A 160 -22.21 -13.64 24.88
C ALA A 160 -20.83 -13.41 24.22
N LYS A 161 -20.82 -13.23 22.89
CA LYS A 161 -19.58 -12.88 22.16
C LYS A 161 -19.10 -11.48 22.56
N CYS A 162 -17.82 -11.38 22.89
CA CYS A 162 -17.22 -10.12 23.30
C CYS A 162 -17.29 -9.06 22.19
N THR A 163 -17.69 -7.84 22.55
CA THR A 163 -17.78 -6.71 21.61
C THR A 163 -16.55 -5.82 21.58
N LYS A 164 -15.60 -6.03 22.51
CA LYS A 164 -14.37 -5.23 22.64
C LYS A 164 -13.42 -5.49 21.46
N HIS A 165 -12.67 -4.45 21.09
CA HIS A 165 -11.61 -4.60 20.10
C HIS A 165 -10.43 -5.40 20.68
N PRO A 166 -9.88 -6.36 19.91
CA PRO A 166 -8.74 -7.12 20.35
C PRO A 166 -7.47 -6.26 20.30
N SER A 167 -6.61 -6.46 21.29
CA SER A 167 -5.26 -5.90 21.37
C SER A 167 -4.21 -6.97 21.66
N PHE A 168 -4.62 -8.11 22.20
CA PHE A 168 -3.77 -9.22 22.60
C PHE A 168 -3.81 -10.38 21.58
N GLY A 169 -2.71 -11.10 21.46
CA GLY A 169 -2.53 -12.26 20.60
C GLY A 169 -1.21 -12.95 20.94
N MET A 170 -0.82 -13.97 20.18
CA MET A 170 0.42 -14.69 20.44
C MET A 170 1.65 -13.88 19.99
N PRO A 171 2.82 -14.09 20.60
CA PRO A 171 4.05 -13.46 20.15
C PRO A 171 4.30 -13.71 18.65
N GLY A 172 4.44 -12.65 17.86
CA GLY A 172 4.68 -12.75 16.42
C GLY A 172 3.41 -12.67 15.54
N ASP A 173 2.22 -12.67 16.13
CA ASP A 173 0.98 -12.50 15.37
C ASP A 173 0.95 -11.17 14.61
N LYS A 174 0.35 -11.17 13.42
CA LYS A 174 0.16 -9.95 12.61
C LYS A 174 -1.05 -9.14 13.05
N ALA A 175 -2.00 -9.76 13.76
CA ALA A 175 -3.24 -9.15 14.19
C ALA A 175 -3.66 -9.72 15.55
N PRO A 176 -4.19 -8.89 16.47
CA PRO A 176 -4.67 -9.35 17.75
C PRO A 176 -6.01 -10.09 17.62
N THR A 177 -6.27 -11.00 18.54
CA THR A 177 -7.47 -11.87 18.60
C THR A 177 -8.26 -11.70 19.90
N HIS A 178 -7.62 -11.31 21.00
CA HIS A 178 -8.25 -11.16 22.31
C HIS A 178 -8.19 -9.72 22.83
N CYS A 179 -9.19 -9.30 23.61
CA CYS A 179 -9.13 -8.07 24.39
C CYS A 179 -8.47 -8.34 25.75
N ALA A 180 -8.18 -7.27 26.51
CA ALA A 180 -7.54 -7.39 27.83
C ALA A 180 -8.25 -8.38 28.78
N ALA A 181 -9.59 -8.35 28.80
CA ALA A 181 -10.40 -9.23 29.66
C ALA A 181 -10.38 -10.71 29.24
N HIS A 182 -10.07 -11.01 27.97
CA HIS A 182 -10.05 -12.38 27.43
C HIS A 182 -8.63 -12.82 27.06
N LYS A 183 -7.63 -12.14 27.61
CA LYS A 183 -6.22 -12.46 27.41
C LYS A 183 -5.90 -13.75 28.16
N THR A 184 -5.40 -14.76 27.46
CA THR A 184 -4.90 -15.98 28.09
C THR A 184 -3.41 -15.86 28.45
N PRO A 185 -2.90 -16.72 29.37
CA PRO A 185 -1.46 -16.80 29.63
C PRO A 185 -0.66 -17.01 28.33
N GLY A 186 0.45 -16.28 28.18
CA GLY A 186 1.27 -16.31 26.97
C GLY A 186 0.92 -15.27 25.89
N MET A 187 -0.27 -14.65 25.95
CA MET A 187 -0.61 -13.58 25.01
C MET A 187 0.05 -12.24 25.35
N VAL A 188 0.44 -11.50 24.31
CA VAL A 188 1.08 -10.18 24.39
C VAL A 188 0.24 -9.13 23.66
N ASP A 189 0.39 -7.86 24.02
CA ASP A 189 -0.25 -6.77 23.28
C ASP A 189 0.44 -6.63 21.91
N VAL A 190 -0.26 -7.04 20.86
CA VAL A 190 0.21 -7.05 19.46
C VAL A 190 -0.10 -5.72 18.77
N ARG A 191 -1.07 -4.97 19.32
CA ARG A 191 -1.52 -3.69 18.77
C ARG A 191 -0.61 -2.56 19.23
N ASN A 192 -0.34 -2.50 20.53
CA ASN A 192 0.54 -1.52 21.14
C ASN A 192 1.90 -2.17 21.40
N LYS A 193 2.77 -2.10 20.38
CA LYS A 193 4.12 -2.64 20.50
C LYS A 193 4.84 -2.01 21.67
N ARG A 194 5.46 -2.87 22.47
CA ARG A 194 6.35 -2.51 23.59
C ARG A 194 7.80 -2.62 23.16
N CYS A 195 8.67 -1.97 23.93
CA CYS A 195 10.10 -2.12 23.77
C CYS A 195 10.51 -3.59 23.90
N ALA A 196 11.40 -4.04 23.02
CA ALA A 196 11.95 -5.40 23.01
C ALA A 196 13.05 -5.62 24.07
N GLY A 197 13.47 -4.57 24.78
CA GLY A 197 14.46 -4.64 25.84
C GLY A 197 13.90 -5.22 27.14
N VAL A 198 14.81 -5.64 28.00
CA VAL A 198 14.54 -6.12 29.36
C VAL A 198 15.21 -5.18 30.35
N ASP A 199 14.48 -4.79 31.39
CA ASP A 199 14.99 -3.93 32.46
C ASP A 199 15.88 -4.75 33.42
N GLU A 200 16.66 -4.05 34.26
CA GLU A 200 17.50 -4.66 35.30
C GLU A 200 16.60 -5.47 36.27
N GLY A 201 16.75 -6.80 36.22
CA GLY A 201 15.85 -7.76 36.89
C GLY A 201 15.13 -8.72 35.94
N GLY A 202 15.36 -8.63 34.63
CA GLY A 202 14.84 -9.58 33.63
C GLY A 202 13.37 -9.35 33.26
N ALA A 203 12.76 -8.28 33.77
CA ALA A 203 11.39 -7.89 33.42
C ALA A 203 11.33 -7.29 32.00
N LYS A 204 10.28 -7.62 31.24
CA LYS A 204 10.07 -7.04 29.92
C LYS A 204 9.71 -5.56 30.02
N CYS A 205 10.35 -4.72 29.23
CA CYS A 205 10.12 -3.29 29.23
C CYS A 205 8.70 -2.92 28.78
N THR A 206 8.03 -2.04 29.55
CA THR A 206 6.66 -1.58 29.26
C THR A 206 6.62 -0.27 28.46
N ARG A 207 7.77 0.36 28.22
CA ARG A 207 7.87 1.61 27.45
C ARG A 207 7.57 1.38 25.96
N HIS A 208 7.05 2.41 25.31
CA HIS A 208 6.85 2.39 23.86
C HIS A 208 8.20 2.47 23.13
N PRO A 209 8.38 1.69 22.05
CA PRO A 209 9.60 1.75 21.28
C PRO A 209 9.61 3.02 20.41
N VAL A 210 10.76 3.69 20.43
CA VAL A 210 11.04 4.92 19.66
C VAL A 210 12.30 4.73 18.80
N PHE A 211 13.23 3.89 19.25
CA PHE A 211 14.51 3.63 18.62
C PHE A 211 14.48 2.34 17.80
N GLY A 212 15.16 2.35 16.65
CA GLY A 212 15.31 1.20 15.78
C GLY A 212 16.42 1.41 14.76
N VAL A 213 16.57 0.45 13.85
CA VAL A 213 17.53 0.59 12.75
C VAL A 213 17.10 1.70 11.78
N PRO A 214 18.04 2.46 11.17
CA PRO A 214 17.71 3.50 10.20
C PRO A 214 16.80 2.97 9.07
N GLY A 215 15.66 3.63 8.85
CA GLY A 215 14.64 3.23 7.86
C GLY A 215 13.79 2.00 8.25
N GLY A 216 14.02 1.42 9.43
CA GLY A 216 13.25 0.32 10.00
C GLY A 216 12.06 0.78 10.84
N LYS A 217 11.53 -0.16 11.65
CA LYS A 217 10.48 0.11 12.64
C LYS A 217 11.10 0.28 14.02
N ALA A 218 10.45 1.06 14.90
CA ALA A 218 10.88 1.20 16.28
C ALA A 218 10.75 -0.14 17.01
N MET A 219 11.80 -0.53 17.73
CA MET A 219 11.89 -1.79 18.49
C MET A 219 12.29 -1.56 19.95
N HIS A 220 13.07 -0.53 20.25
CA HIS A 220 13.58 -0.26 21.59
C HIS A 220 13.15 1.12 22.11
N CYS A 221 13.07 1.28 23.42
CA CYS A 221 12.90 2.59 24.06
C CYS A 221 14.28 3.26 24.22
N SER A 222 14.30 4.52 24.66
CA SER A 222 15.56 5.27 24.87
C SER A 222 16.52 4.60 25.85
N ALA A 223 16.00 3.89 26.86
CA ALA A 223 16.82 3.17 27.84
C ALA A 223 17.41 1.86 27.30
N HIS A 224 16.80 1.25 26.28
CA HIS A 224 17.22 -0.03 25.71
C HIS A 224 17.77 0.11 24.29
N GLN A 225 18.18 1.32 23.90
CA GLN A 225 18.81 1.54 22.60
C GLN A 225 20.17 0.84 22.57
N THR A 226 20.48 0.14 21.48
CA THR A 226 21.81 -0.40 21.23
C THR A 226 22.61 0.54 20.31
N PRO A 227 23.95 0.45 20.30
CA PRO A 227 24.76 1.19 19.34
C PRO A 227 24.26 1.00 17.90
N GLY A 228 24.14 2.09 17.16
CA GLY A 228 23.62 2.10 15.78
C GLY A 228 22.09 2.26 15.65
N MET A 229 21.33 2.26 16.74
CA MET A 229 19.90 2.61 16.69
C MET A 229 19.71 4.13 16.63
N VAL A 230 18.68 4.54 15.90
CA VAL A 230 18.26 5.95 15.77
C VAL A 230 16.79 6.08 16.17
N ASP A 231 16.39 7.27 16.59
CA ASP A 231 14.96 7.59 16.74
C ASP A 231 14.31 7.54 15.35
N VAL A 232 13.49 6.50 15.13
CA VAL A 232 12.81 6.28 13.85
C VAL A 232 11.42 6.92 13.80
N ASN A 233 10.89 7.35 14.95
CA ASN A 233 9.61 8.04 15.02
C ASN A 233 9.78 9.55 14.80
N ASN A 234 10.83 10.12 15.39
CA ASN A 234 11.24 11.51 15.26
C ASN A 234 12.63 11.60 14.62
N THR A 235 12.73 11.18 13.36
CA THR A 235 14.01 11.19 12.64
C THR A 235 14.59 12.61 12.57
N ARG A 236 15.83 12.74 13.05
CA ARG A 236 16.67 13.94 12.97
C ARG A 236 17.82 13.70 12.00
N CYS A 237 18.39 14.78 11.50
CA CYS A 237 19.56 14.72 10.66
C CYS A 237 20.74 14.08 11.43
N VAL A 238 21.43 13.13 10.78
CA VAL A 238 22.60 12.43 11.34
C VAL A 238 23.84 13.32 11.40
N GLY A 239 23.88 14.42 10.62
CA GLY A 239 24.99 15.34 10.61
C GLY A 239 25.25 15.99 11.96
N VAL A 240 26.52 16.21 12.24
CA VAL A 240 27.02 16.98 13.38
C VAL A 240 27.59 18.30 12.87
N ASP A 241 27.58 19.34 13.70
CA ASP A 241 28.32 20.56 13.41
C ASP A 241 29.83 20.39 13.69
N GLU A 242 30.59 21.44 13.44
CA GLU A 242 32.05 21.49 13.60
C GLU A 242 32.50 21.26 15.05
N TRP A 243 31.60 21.40 16.02
CA TRP A 243 31.85 21.15 17.44
C TRP A 243 31.28 19.80 17.92
N GLY A 244 30.81 18.96 16.98
CA GLY A 244 30.28 17.63 17.27
C GLY A 244 28.83 17.59 17.79
N ALA A 245 28.11 18.72 17.79
CA ALA A 245 26.73 18.76 18.22
C ALA A 245 25.78 18.22 17.15
N LYS A 246 24.83 17.36 17.57
CA LYS A 246 23.88 16.70 16.67
C LYS A 246 22.89 17.69 16.07
N CYS A 247 22.67 17.59 14.76
CA CYS A 247 21.71 18.44 14.05
C CYS A 247 20.25 18.19 14.49
N THR A 248 19.53 19.25 14.82
CA THR A 248 18.10 19.18 15.20
C THR A 248 17.14 19.26 14.00
N LYS A 249 17.63 19.52 12.79
CA LYS A 249 16.79 19.64 11.59
C LYS A 249 16.27 18.26 11.15
N HIS A 250 15.05 18.23 10.62
CA HIS A 250 14.51 17.01 10.00
C HIS A 250 15.28 16.67 8.72
N PRO A 251 15.58 15.38 8.49
CA PRO A 251 16.31 14.97 7.31
C PRO A 251 15.38 14.91 6.09
N GLY A 252 15.84 15.50 4.98
CA GLY A 252 15.17 15.44 3.68
C GLY A 252 15.95 14.64 2.64
N TYR A 253 17.24 14.44 2.87
CA TYR A 253 18.20 13.88 1.93
C TYR A 253 18.66 12.50 2.37
N GLY A 254 18.86 11.60 1.40
CA GLY A 254 19.30 10.22 1.63
C GLY A 254 19.90 9.62 0.38
N VAL A 255 20.20 8.32 0.44
CA VAL A 255 20.79 7.56 -0.67
C VAL A 255 19.79 7.46 -1.84
N PRO A 256 20.22 7.62 -3.10
CA PRO A 256 19.35 7.43 -4.27
C PRO A 256 18.62 6.08 -4.26
N GLY A 257 17.30 6.11 -4.43
CA GLY A 257 16.45 4.90 -4.38
C GLY A 257 16.07 4.42 -2.97
N GLY A 258 16.67 4.99 -1.92
CA GLY A 258 16.28 4.75 -0.54
C GLY A 258 14.96 5.44 -0.17
N LYS A 259 14.23 4.85 0.79
CA LYS A 259 13.01 5.46 1.36
C LYS A 259 13.28 6.29 2.63
N ALA A 260 14.48 6.17 3.19
CA ALA A 260 14.86 6.82 4.43
C ALA A 260 15.72 8.05 4.14
N SER A 261 15.29 9.22 4.63
CA SER A 261 16.13 10.41 4.69
C SER A 261 16.98 10.38 5.97
N THR A 262 18.26 10.67 5.83
CA THR A 262 19.24 10.64 6.93
C THR A 262 19.88 12.00 7.18
N HIS A 263 19.97 12.86 6.17
CA HIS A 263 20.62 14.17 6.27
C HIS A 263 19.69 15.33 5.92
N CYS A 264 19.91 16.50 6.52
CA CYS A 264 19.25 17.74 6.14
C CYS A 264 19.99 18.38 4.96
N ALA A 265 19.46 19.49 4.43
CA ALA A 265 20.08 20.18 3.30
C ALA A 265 21.52 20.66 3.58
N ALA A 266 21.81 21.02 4.83
CA ALA A 266 23.12 21.51 5.25
C ALA A 266 24.15 20.37 5.43
N HIS A 267 23.70 19.18 5.77
CA HIS A 267 24.58 18.03 6.03
C HIS A 267 24.52 16.97 4.92
N LYS A 268 23.98 17.30 3.75
CA LYS A 268 23.96 16.37 2.62
C LYS A 268 25.40 16.16 2.14
N THR A 269 25.79 14.92 1.89
CA THR A 269 27.07 14.62 1.23
C THR A 269 26.88 14.47 -0.28
N ALA A 270 27.98 14.49 -1.04
CA ALA A 270 27.95 14.28 -2.49
C ALA A 270 27.24 12.94 -2.82
N GLY A 271 26.31 12.99 -3.78
CA GLY A 271 25.50 11.84 -4.18
C GLY A 271 24.19 11.65 -3.41
N MET A 272 23.94 12.38 -2.31
CA MET A 272 22.65 12.34 -1.62
C MET A 272 21.59 13.14 -2.35
N VAL A 273 20.39 12.57 -2.46
CA VAL A 273 19.23 13.19 -3.11
C VAL A 273 18.10 13.40 -2.12
N ASN A 274 17.23 14.37 -2.40
CA ASN A 274 16.03 14.56 -1.60
C ASN A 274 15.05 13.39 -1.84
N VAL A 275 14.93 12.50 -0.85
CA VAL A 275 14.07 11.31 -0.90
C VAL A 275 12.68 11.56 -0.31
N THR A 276 12.48 12.69 0.36
CA THR A 276 11.19 13.09 0.97
C THR A 276 10.31 13.87 0.00
N ALA A 277 10.92 14.71 -0.84
CA ALA A 277 10.24 15.46 -1.87
C ALA A 277 9.99 14.55 -3.08
N LYS A 278 8.83 14.74 -3.73
CA LYS A 278 8.59 14.10 -5.03
C LYS A 278 9.60 14.65 -6.03
N GLN A 279 10.29 13.76 -6.74
CA GLN A 279 11.23 14.11 -7.79
C GLN A 279 10.57 14.00 -9.16
N CYS A 280 11.10 14.74 -10.13
CA CYS A 280 10.75 14.59 -11.52
C CYS A 280 11.09 13.17 -11.99
N ALA A 281 10.18 12.55 -12.74
CA ALA A 281 10.36 11.24 -13.33
C ALA A 281 11.21 11.27 -14.62
N GLY A 282 11.49 12.47 -15.15
CA GLY A 282 12.36 12.68 -16.31
C GLY A 282 13.84 12.46 -15.98
N VAL A 283 14.59 12.12 -17.04
CA VAL A 283 16.04 11.96 -17.04
C VAL A 283 16.63 13.00 -17.99
N ASP A 284 17.68 13.69 -17.53
CA ASP A 284 18.40 14.67 -18.34
C ASP A 284 19.33 13.94 -19.34
N GLU A 285 19.86 14.66 -20.34
CA GLU A 285 20.81 14.10 -21.33
C GLU A 285 22.06 13.56 -20.61
N GLY A 286 22.27 12.24 -20.70
CA GLY A 286 23.28 11.51 -19.93
C GLY A 286 22.74 10.60 -18.82
N GLY A 287 21.43 10.30 -18.80
CA GLY A 287 20.85 9.27 -17.92
C GLY A 287 20.67 9.68 -16.46
N VAL A 288 21.07 10.91 -16.11
CA VAL A 288 20.96 11.45 -14.76
C VAL A 288 19.50 11.72 -14.42
N ARG A 289 18.99 11.14 -13.32
CA ARG A 289 17.62 11.41 -12.85
C ARG A 289 17.48 12.88 -12.44
N CYS A 290 16.42 13.50 -12.96
CA CYS A 290 16.14 14.89 -12.67
C CYS A 290 15.76 15.10 -11.20
N THR A 291 16.51 15.93 -10.50
CA THR A 291 16.25 16.27 -9.08
C THR A 291 15.25 17.41 -8.91
N LYS A 292 14.78 18.02 -10.00
CA LYS A 292 13.82 19.13 -9.98
C LYS A 292 12.46 18.66 -9.48
N HIS A 293 11.78 19.53 -8.73
CA HIS A 293 10.45 19.23 -8.22
C HIS A 293 9.41 19.18 -9.37
N PRO A 294 8.58 18.12 -9.46
CA PRO A 294 7.63 17.99 -10.54
C PRO A 294 6.46 18.97 -10.37
N SER A 295 6.11 19.65 -11.46
CA SER A 295 5.00 20.61 -11.53
C SER A 295 3.94 20.18 -12.55
N TYR A 296 4.32 19.31 -13.48
CA TYR A 296 3.51 18.86 -14.61
C TYR A 296 3.09 17.40 -14.43
N GLY A 297 1.98 17.02 -15.04
CA GLY A 297 1.57 15.63 -15.12
C GLY A 297 0.34 15.45 -16.00
N VAL A 298 -0.13 14.22 -16.06
CA VAL A 298 -1.15 13.81 -17.02
C VAL A 298 -2.51 14.43 -16.65
N PRO A 299 -3.26 15.00 -17.63
CA PRO A 299 -4.61 15.51 -17.43
C PRO A 299 -5.51 14.49 -16.72
N GLY A 300 -6.21 14.92 -15.66
CA GLY A 300 -7.05 14.05 -14.81
C GLY A 300 -6.27 13.14 -13.83
N GLY A 301 -4.94 13.18 -13.85
CA GLY A 301 -4.09 12.54 -12.85
C GLY A 301 -4.03 13.31 -11.53
N LYS A 302 -3.75 12.62 -10.42
CA LYS A 302 -3.61 13.23 -9.08
C LYS A 302 -2.17 13.59 -8.72
N ALA A 303 -1.20 13.26 -9.57
CA ALA A 303 0.22 13.30 -9.22
C ALA A 303 1.01 14.11 -10.25
N ARG A 304 1.75 15.12 -9.76
CA ARG A 304 2.81 15.80 -10.50
C ARG A 304 3.96 14.82 -10.67
N THR A 305 4.35 14.57 -11.91
CA THR A 305 5.35 13.57 -12.29
C THR A 305 6.56 14.18 -12.96
N HIS A 306 6.44 15.29 -13.70
CA HIS A 306 7.55 15.86 -14.47
C HIS A 306 7.78 17.34 -14.14
N CYS A 307 9.01 17.82 -14.27
CA CYS A 307 9.35 19.24 -14.17
C CYS A 307 9.14 19.94 -15.52
N ALA A 308 9.34 21.26 -15.58
CA ALA A 308 9.13 22.03 -16.81
C ALA A 308 10.02 21.58 -17.98
N ALA A 309 11.23 21.11 -17.69
CA ALA A 309 12.18 20.64 -18.70
C ALA A 309 11.82 19.23 -19.23
N HIS A 310 11.11 18.42 -18.44
CA HIS A 310 10.76 17.05 -18.79
C HIS A 310 9.26 16.87 -19.04
N LYS A 311 8.52 17.95 -19.28
CA LYS A 311 7.10 17.86 -19.62
C LYS A 311 6.95 17.32 -21.04
N THR A 312 6.00 16.43 -21.26
CA THR A 312 5.55 16.13 -22.63
C THR A 312 4.46 17.14 -23.03
N PRO A 313 4.19 17.35 -24.33
CA PRO A 313 3.14 18.26 -24.79
C PRO A 313 1.77 17.99 -24.15
N ASP A 314 1.48 16.73 -23.86
CA ASP A 314 0.21 16.30 -23.25
C ASP A 314 0.12 16.57 -21.73
N MET A 315 1.20 17.03 -21.08
CA MET A 315 1.20 17.26 -19.63
C MET A 315 0.82 18.69 -19.27
N VAL A 316 -0.13 18.80 -18.34
CA VAL A 316 -0.61 20.09 -17.83
C VAL A 316 0.13 20.49 -16.56
N ASN A 317 0.31 21.79 -16.38
CA ASN A 317 0.84 22.36 -15.15
C ASN A 317 -0.20 22.22 -14.03
N MET A 318 0.11 21.43 -13.00
CA MET A 318 -0.79 21.18 -11.86
C MET A 318 -0.34 21.94 -10.61
N ARG A 319 0.40 23.03 -10.77
CA ARG A 319 0.97 23.78 -9.63
C ARG A 319 -0.07 24.63 -8.89
N HIS A 320 -1.29 24.76 -9.40
CA HIS A 320 -2.38 25.47 -8.72
C HIS A 320 -3.53 24.47 -8.46
N LYS A 321 -3.87 24.26 -7.18
CA LYS A 321 -5.22 23.76 -6.86
C LYS A 321 -6.17 24.84 -7.36
N GLN A 322 -6.84 24.62 -8.49
CA GLN A 322 -8.05 25.39 -8.76
C GLN A 322 -9.03 25.06 -7.63
N LEU A 323 -9.14 26.00 -6.68
CA LEU A 323 -10.31 26.13 -5.84
C LEU A 323 -11.46 26.39 -6.81
N ALA A 324 -12.13 25.33 -7.25
CA ALA A 324 -13.45 25.47 -7.82
C ALA A 324 -14.35 25.96 -6.68
N ARG A 325 -14.48 27.29 -6.52
CA ARG A 325 -15.65 27.88 -5.86
C ARG A 325 -16.84 27.34 -6.63
N ARG A 326 -17.68 26.59 -5.91
CA ARG A 326 -19.09 26.48 -6.26
C ARG A 326 -19.63 27.91 -6.22
N GLU A 327 -19.81 28.51 -7.38
CA GLU A 327 -20.76 29.60 -7.50
C GLU A 327 -22.13 28.93 -7.62
N GLY A 328 -22.79 28.84 -6.47
CA GLY A 328 -24.24 28.82 -6.44
C GLY A 328 -24.68 30.26 -6.24
N HIS A 329 -25.43 30.77 -7.21
CA HIS A 329 -26.69 31.50 -7.03
C HIS A 329 -27.37 31.53 -8.41
#